data_AF-E0S141-F1
#
_entry.id   AF-E0S141-F1
#
_cell.length_a   1.000
_cell.length_b   1.000
_cell.length_c   1.000
_cell.angle_alpha   90.00
_cell.angle_beta   90.00
_cell.angle_gamma   90.00
#
_symmetry.space_group_name_H-M   'P 1'
#
loop_
_entity.id
_entity.type
_entity.pdbx_description
1 polymer ?
#
loop_
_entity_poly.entity_id
_entity_poly.type
_entity_poly.pdbx_seq_one_letter_code
_entity_poly.pdbx_strand_id
1 'polypeptide(L)'
;MATNVATRKRLFMAKGIYGEGTFSEVTNRPNAPIRYRKRILGKYVSVYGKSERECIKKMKEKESQLLEKEKLMHPSDIEQCALFKDAVLFWLETYRKGKLKGRSFDRNMQIFHTYIEEMPIGRMSIDNIGSNDIQSLLNEVSYSRSQSTVNKVHGLLNQFFEHYYKRDSNNNPMLLVDKPQKQIDYSVVDAGDIDNNKVLSDEEIELLTKELTKPYQNGIGGYKCGYMLLFIMWSYVRIGEALGLKYGDIANLECADNTRCTMRISREYSQEMNYDTGKKEWKLTTPKSKHAIRTVPLSSQAQACLKEHIKLWCNNIEASSFVFQSENGNPISLQHLNKKLKQALVNAGITKDISLHGLRHTGISYYIRHGVDISLISRTAGHSDISTTMKIYYNIIEEQKMSMFDHIA
;
A
#
# COMPACT_ATOMS: atom_id res chain seq x y z
N MET A 1 35.30 35.24 -27.38
CA MET A 1 35.24 34.33 -26.22
C MET A 1 34.45 33.10 -26.60
N ALA A 2 35.13 32.03 -27.01
CA ALA A 2 34.50 30.74 -27.32
C ALA A 2 35.08 29.70 -26.36
N THR A 3 34.28 29.30 -25.37
CA THR A 3 34.61 28.26 -24.40
C THR A 3 34.37 26.89 -25.02
N ASN A 4 35.47 26.20 -25.32
CA ASN A 4 35.49 24.88 -25.92
C ASN A 4 35.10 23.83 -24.86
N VAL A 5 33.93 23.22 -25.01
CA VAL A 5 33.44 22.13 -24.16
C VAL A 5 34.21 20.86 -24.50
N ALA A 6 35.22 20.54 -23.68
CA ALA A 6 35.99 19.31 -23.82
C ALA A 6 35.10 18.08 -23.57
N THR A 7 34.78 17.38 -24.65
CA THR A 7 34.08 16.10 -24.69
C THR A 7 34.89 15.04 -23.93
N ARG A 8 34.45 14.68 -22.72
CA ARG A 8 35.06 13.59 -21.92
C ARG A 8 34.76 12.23 -22.55
N LYS A 9 35.74 11.67 -23.28
CA LYS A 9 35.76 10.26 -23.69
C LYS A 9 35.65 9.34 -22.46
N ARG A 10 34.52 8.66 -22.29
CA ARG A 10 34.45 7.43 -21.49
C ARG A 10 35.20 6.35 -22.26
N LEU A 11 36.37 5.92 -21.77
CA LEU A 11 37.03 4.72 -22.28
C LEU A 11 36.10 3.53 -22.05
N PHE A 12 35.80 2.82 -23.14
CA PHE A 12 35.06 1.56 -23.13
C PHE A 12 35.87 0.51 -22.36
N MET A 13 35.27 -0.10 -21.35
CA MET A 13 35.83 -1.27 -20.66
C MET A 13 34.97 -2.50 -20.93
N ALA A 14 35.63 -3.66 -21.05
CA ALA A 14 35.00 -4.94 -21.32
C ALA A 14 33.95 -5.27 -20.25
N LYS A 15 32.69 -5.44 -20.68
CA LYS A 15 31.66 -6.05 -19.83
C LYS A 15 31.93 -7.55 -19.79
N GLY A 16 32.28 -8.08 -18.62
CA GLY A 16 32.26 -9.52 -18.39
C GLY A 16 30.84 -10.09 -18.52
N ILE A 17 30.73 -11.40 -18.69
CA ILE A 17 29.44 -12.11 -18.73
C ILE A 17 28.75 -11.96 -17.36
N TYR A 18 27.41 -12.05 -17.31
CA TYR A 18 26.62 -11.89 -16.10
C TYR A 18 27.23 -12.66 -14.91
N GLY A 19 27.74 -11.93 -13.90
CA GLY A 19 28.35 -12.51 -12.69
C GLY A 19 29.86 -12.26 -12.52
N GLU A 20 30.59 -11.91 -13.58
CA GLU A 20 32.06 -11.81 -13.58
C GLU A 20 32.62 -10.43 -13.14
N GLY A 21 31.76 -9.48 -12.78
CA GLY A 21 32.17 -8.14 -12.31
C GLY A 21 32.72 -7.22 -13.41
N THR A 22 33.15 -6.02 -13.02
CA THR A 22 33.63 -4.99 -13.96
C THR A 22 34.90 -4.31 -13.45
N PHE A 23 35.89 -4.14 -14.33
CA PHE A 23 37.07 -3.32 -14.10
C PHE A 23 36.81 -1.86 -14.49
N SER A 24 37.49 -0.93 -13.83
CA SER A 24 37.42 0.52 -14.10
C SER A 24 38.67 1.22 -13.58
N GLU A 25 39.24 2.15 -14.34
CA GLU A 25 40.29 3.04 -13.84
C GLU A 25 39.69 4.15 -12.99
N VAL A 26 40.39 4.52 -11.90
CA VAL A 26 39.89 5.51 -10.93
C VAL A 26 40.10 6.96 -11.43
N THR A 27 41.12 7.21 -12.25
CA THR A 27 41.46 8.54 -12.83
C THR A 27 42.29 8.41 -14.11
N ASN A 28 42.23 9.38 -15.04
CA ASN A 28 43.07 9.42 -16.27
C ASN A 28 44.56 9.78 -16.03
N ARG A 29 45.14 9.42 -14.89
CA ARG A 29 46.56 9.69 -14.59
C ARG A 29 47.40 8.44 -14.91
N PRO A 30 48.61 8.58 -15.45
CA PRO A 30 49.53 7.45 -15.59
C PRO A 30 49.76 6.81 -14.21
N ASN A 31 49.64 5.48 -14.11
CA ASN A 31 49.70 4.67 -12.88
C ASN A 31 48.50 4.79 -11.92
N ALA A 32 47.31 5.17 -12.39
CA ALA A 32 46.10 5.12 -11.55
C ALA A 32 45.72 3.67 -11.15
N PRO A 33 45.28 3.43 -9.91
CA PRO A 33 44.89 2.10 -9.48
C PRO A 33 43.65 1.60 -10.23
N ILE A 34 43.64 0.32 -10.56
CA ILE A 34 42.51 -0.37 -11.18
C ILE A 34 41.51 -0.70 -10.08
N ARG A 35 40.24 -0.39 -10.31
CA ARG A 35 39.10 -0.78 -9.46
C ARG A 35 38.39 -1.96 -10.10
N TYR A 36 38.30 -3.07 -9.37
CA TYR A 36 37.44 -4.19 -9.71
C TYR A 36 36.21 -4.19 -8.81
N ARG A 37 35.02 -4.25 -9.41
CA ARG A 37 33.72 -4.21 -8.73
C ARG A 37 32.90 -5.45 -9.09
N LYS A 38 32.51 -6.23 -8.09
CA LYS A 38 31.69 -7.45 -8.22
C LYS A 38 30.51 -7.39 -7.25
N ARG A 39 29.42 -8.06 -7.56
CA ARG A 39 28.29 -8.22 -6.63
C ARG A 39 28.52 -9.49 -5.81
N ILE A 40 28.57 -9.36 -4.49
CA ILE A 40 28.77 -10.47 -3.53
C ILE A 40 27.69 -10.32 -2.45
N LEU A 41 26.92 -11.38 -2.19
CA LEU A 41 25.82 -11.40 -1.22
C LEU A 41 24.79 -10.26 -1.39
N GLY A 42 24.48 -9.93 -2.65
CA GLY A 42 23.52 -8.89 -3.01
C GLY A 42 24.03 -7.45 -2.93
N LYS A 43 25.22 -7.21 -2.37
CA LYS A 43 25.86 -5.88 -2.28
C LYS A 43 27.01 -5.75 -3.29
N TYR A 44 27.28 -4.53 -3.74
CA TYR A 44 28.46 -4.27 -4.57
C TYR A 44 29.70 -4.15 -3.69
N VAL A 45 30.70 -4.96 -3.98
CA VAL A 45 32.01 -4.95 -3.33
C VAL A 45 33.04 -4.47 -4.35
N SER A 46 33.92 -3.57 -3.92
CA SER A 46 35.03 -3.09 -4.75
C SER A 46 36.37 -3.37 -4.08
N VAL A 47 37.37 -3.64 -4.90
CA VAL A 47 38.78 -3.76 -4.52
C VAL A 47 39.66 -2.97 -5.49
N TYR A 48 40.83 -2.56 -5.03
CA TYR A 48 41.76 -1.73 -5.78
C TYR A 48 43.15 -2.37 -5.81
N GLY A 49 43.84 -2.26 -6.95
CA GLY A 49 45.15 -2.86 -7.18
C GLY A 49 45.91 -2.19 -8.32
N LYS A 50 47.18 -2.55 -8.47
CA LYS A 50 48.07 -2.04 -9.53
C LYS A 50 47.95 -2.83 -10.84
N SER A 51 47.32 -4.02 -10.80
CA SER A 51 47.06 -4.86 -11.97
C SER A 51 45.72 -5.60 -11.82
N GLU A 52 45.14 -6.06 -12.94
CA GLU A 52 43.91 -6.85 -12.93
C GLU A 52 44.08 -8.15 -12.13
N ARG A 53 45.22 -8.84 -12.26
CA ARG A 53 45.54 -10.06 -11.50
C ARG A 53 45.53 -9.82 -9.99
N GLU A 54 46.10 -8.70 -9.54
CA GLU A 54 46.09 -8.32 -8.12
C GLU A 54 44.67 -8.04 -7.62
N CYS A 55 43.87 -7.33 -8.42
CA CYS A 55 42.47 -7.08 -8.11
C CYS A 55 41.63 -8.37 -8.04
N ILE A 56 41.86 -9.33 -8.93
CA ILE A 56 41.17 -10.63 -8.91
C ILE A 56 41.51 -11.39 -7.64
N LYS A 57 42.80 -11.46 -7.26
CA LYS A 57 43.24 -12.13 -6.04
C LYS A 57 42.61 -11.50 -4.79
N LYS A 58 42.68 -10.16 -4.67
CA LYS A 58 42.05 -9.41 -3.58
C LYS A 58 40.54 -9.59 -3.52
N MET A 59 39.87 -9.71 -4.68
CA MET A 59 38.43 -9.94 -4.71
C MET A 59 38.08 -11.37 -4.26
N LYS A 60 38.86 -12.38 -4.65
CA LYS A 60 38.67 -13.77 -4.18
C LYS A 60 38.86 -13.89 -2.67
N GLU A 61 39.89 -13.25 -2.12
CA GLU A 61 40.12 -13.21 -0.66
C GLU A 61 38.97 -12.52 0.07
N LYS A 62 38.51 -11.36 -0.44
CA LYS A 62 37.40 -10.60 0.14
C LYS A 62 36.06 -11.34 0.02
N GLU A 63 35.84 -12.07 -1.07
CA GLU A 63 34.70 -12.95 -1.27
C GLU A 63 34.71 -14.10 -0.24
N SER A 64 35.84 -14.79 -0.07
CA SER A 64 36.01 -15.85 0.93
C SER A 64 35.77 -15.34 2.36
N GLN A 65 36.34 -14.19 2.73
CA GLN A 65 36.17 -13.59 4.06
C GLN A 65 34.71 -13.18 4.33
N LEU A 66 34.03 -12.64 3.33
CA LEU A 66 32.61 -12.27 3.46
C LEU A 66 31.72 -13.51 3.59
N LEU A 67 32.02 -14.57 2.85
CA LEU A 67 31.34 -15.85 2.95
C LEU A 67 31.60 -16.55 4.29
N GLU A 68 32.82 -16.48 4.84
CA GLU A 68 33.13 -17.00 6.18
C GLU A 68 32.43 -16.22 7.28
N LYS A 69 32.42 -14.87 7.22
CA LYS A 69 31.64 -14.03 8.15
C LYS A 69 30.15 -14.33 8.08
N GLU A 70 29.64 -14.67 6.90
CA GLU A 70 28.25 -15.06 6.71
C GLU A 70 27.96 -16.49 7.19
N LYS A 71 28.93 -17.41 7.12
CA LYS A 71 28.82 -18.75 7.76
C LYS A 71 28.78 -18.64 9.29
N LEU A 72 29.50 -17.68 9.87
CA LEU A 72 29.44 -17.33 11.30
C LEU A 72 28.15 -16.58 11.69
N MET A 73 27.46 -15.93 10.73
CA MET A 73 26.11 -15.39 10.88
C MET A 73 25.10 -16.40 10.31
N HIS A 74 24.89 -17.51 11.01
CA HIS A 74 23.91 -18.53 10.66
C HIS A 74 22.56 -17.95 10.16
N PRO A 75 21.96 -18.58 9.14
CA PRO A 75 20.54 -18.91 9.18
C PRO A 75 20.41 -20.45 9.24
N SER A 76 20.96 -21.09 10.27
CA SER A 76 20.85 -22.54 10.49
C SER A 76 19.44 -22.98 10.86
N ASP A 77 18.64 -22.08 11.44
CA ASP A 77 17.46 -22.52 12.19
C ASP A 77 16.25 -22.77 11.28
N ILE A 78 16.19 -22.13 10.09
CA ILE A 78 15.20 -22.47 9.05
C ILE A 78 15.54 -23.84 8.43
N GLU A 79 16.82 -24.12 8.19
CA GLU A 79 17.28 -25.42 7.66
C GLU A 79 17.10 -26.56 8.69
N GLN A 80 16.98 -26.23 9.97
CA GLN A 80 16.62 -27.19 11.04
C GLN A 80 15.11 -27.44 11.15
N CYS A 81 14.26 -26.64 10.51
CA CYS A 81 12.82 -26.85 10.53
C CYS A 81 12.45 -28.06 9.67
N ALA A 82 11.87 -29.09 10.32
CA ALA A 82 11.48 -30.31 9.64
C ALA A 82 10.33 -30.10 8.64
N LEU A 83 9.43 -29.15 8.92
CA LEU A 83 8.25 -28.86 8.09
C LEU A 83 8.29 -27.44 7.52
N PHE A 84 7.70 -27.30 6.34
CA PHE A 84 7.63 -26.02 5.63
C PHE A 84 6.88 -24.94 6.39
N LYS A 85 5.77 -25.28 7.05
CA LYS A 85 5.02 -24.30 7.85
C LYS A 85 5.90 -23.70 8.97
N ASP A 86 6.74 -24.52 9.60
CA ASP A 86 7.58 -24.10 10.72
C ASP A 86 8.70 -23.19 10.21
N ALA A 87 9.28 -23.54 9.05
CA ALA A 87 10.27 -22.73 8.35
C ALA A 87 9.72 -21.34 7.95
N VAL A 88 8.49 -21.28 7.40
CA VAL A 88 7.83 -20.03 7.03
C VAL A 88 7.50 -19.20 8.27
N LEU A 89 7.00 -19.83 9.33
CA LEU A 89 6.69 -19.15 10.59
C LEU A 89 7.94 -18.54 11.21
N PHE A 90 9.02 -19.32 11.34
CA PHE A 90 10.31 -18.82 11.81
C PHE A 90 10.79 -17.64 10.95
N TRP A 91 10.69 -17.75 9.62
CA TRP A 91 11.10 -16.66 8.75
C TRP A 91 10.30 -15.37 8.98
N LEU A 92 8.98 -15.50 9.16
CA LEU A 92 8.10 -14.39 9.47
C LEU A 92 8.50 -13.74 10.80
N GLU A 93 8.65 -14.53 11.85
CA GLU A 93 8.96 -14.02 13.19
C GLU A 93 10.36 -13.42 13.30
N THR A 94 11.37 -14.06 12.71
CA THR A 94 12.77 -13.68 12.87
C THR A 94 13.18 -12.55 11.91
N TYR A 95 12.74 -12.59 10.66
CA TYR A 95 13.23 -11.67 9.62
C TYR A 95 12.22 -10.62 9.15
N ARG A 96 10.93 -10.81 9.45
CA ARG A 96 9.85 -9.92 8.98
C ARG A 96 9.20 -9.12 10.09
N LYS A 97 9.05 -9.69 11.29
CA LYS A 97 8.55 -8.99 12.49
C LYS A 97 9.47 -7.80 12.80
N GLY A 98 8.88 -6.65 13.14
CA GLY A 98 9.61 -5.39 13.38
C GLY A 98 10.10 -4.67 12.11
N LYS A 99 10.47 -5.39 11.04
CA LYS A 99 10.84 -4.78 9.74
C LYS A 99 9.62 -4.28 8.96
N LEU A 100 8.50 -4.99 9.07
CA LEU A 100 7.24 -4.59 8.47
C LEU A 100 6.38 -3.80 9.47
N LYS A 101 5.56 -2.87 8.96
CA LYS A 101 4.46 -2.28 9.76
C LYS A 101 3.48 -3.38 10.18
N GLY A 102 2.87 -3.25 11.35
CA GLY A 102 2.02 -4.28 11.96
C GLY A 102 0.95 -4.79 11.02
N ARG A 103 0.16 -3.90 10.38
CA ARG A 103 -0.86 -4.34 9.41
C ARG A 103 -0.33 -5.14 8.21
N SER A 104 0.91 -4.89 7.79
CA SER A 104 1.55 -5.64 6.70
C SER A 104 2.02 -7.01 7.19
N PHE A 105 2.50 -7.09 8.44
CA PHE A 105 2.85 -8.34 9.10
C PHE A 105 1.62 -9.19 9.38
N ASP A 106 0.54 -8.61 9.91
CA ASP A 106 -0.74 -9.29 10.17
C ASP A 106 -1.32 -9.94 8.93
N ARG A 107 -1.18 -9.29 7.77
CA ARG A 107 -1.58 -9.87 6.50
C ARG A 107 -0.74 -11.09 6.14
N ASN A 108 0.58 -11.02 6.35
CA ASN A 108 1.45 -12.16 6.10
C ASN A 108 1.11 -13.33 7.02
N MET A 109 0.88 -13.08 8.32
CA MET A 109 0.44 -14.09 9.28
C MET A 109 -0.92 -14.68 8.88
N GLN A 110 -1.88 -13.85 8.47
CA GLN A 110 -3.18 -14.35 7.99
C GLN A 110 -3.03 -15.27 6.77
N ILE A 111 -2.17 -14.91 5.80
CA ILE A 111 -1.89 -15.74 4.64
C ILE A 111 -1.23 -17.05 5.07
N PHE A 112 -0.27 -17.00 5.98
CA PHE A 112 0.41 -18.17 6.54
C PHE A 112 -0.60 -19.13 7.17
N HIS A 113 -1.41 -18.67 8.13
CA HIS A 113 -2.41 -19.52 8.78
C HIS A 113 -3.39 -20.12 7.77
N THR A 114 -3.88 -19.30 6.83
CA THR A 114 -4.95 -19.76 5.91
C THR A 114 -4.45 -20.69 4.79
N TYR A 115 -3.27 -20.42 4.23
CA TYR A 115 -2.82 -21.03 2.96
C TYR A 115 -1.49 -21.78 3.05
N ILE A 116 -0.91 -21.88 4.25
CA ILE A 116 0.31 -22.64 4.48
C ILE A 116 0.10 -23.61 5.64
N GLU A 117 -0.23 -23.11 6.83
CA GLU A 117 -0.34 -23.92 8.04
C GLU A 117 -1.42 -25.01 7.94
N GLU A 118 -2.62 -24.63 7.49
CA GLU A 118 -3.75 -25.55 7.38
C GLU A 118 -3.69 -26.44 6.13
N MET A 119 -2.84 -26.10 5.16
CA MET A 119 -2.79 -26.78 3.86
C MET A 119 -1.78 -27.94 3.85
N PRO A 120 -1.98 -28.98 3.01
CA PRO A 120 -1.09 -30.14 2.95
C PRO A 120 0.39 -29.78 2.75
N ILE A 121 0.66 -28.76 1.92
CA ILE A 121 2.01 -28.24 1.65
C ILE A 121 2.74 -27.79 2.92
N GLY A 122 2.03 -27.30 3.94
CA GLY A 122 2.63 -26.89 5.21
C GLY A 122 3.23 -28.04 6.01
N ARG A 123 2.72 -29.27 5.81
CA ARG A 123 3.21 -30.49 6.46
C ARG A 123 4.31 -31.20 5.67
N MET A 124 4.67 -30.71 4.49
CA MET A 124 5.77 -31.24 3.71
C MET A 124 7.10 -30.81 4.31
N SER A 125 8.14 -31.65 4.12
CA SER A 125 9.52 -31.23 4.36
C SER A 125 9.89 -30.13 3.37
N ILE A 126 10.58 -29.10 3.86
CA ILE A 126 10.96 -27.93 3.05
C ILE A 126 11.82 -28.31 1.84
N ASP A 127 12.71 -29.28 1.99
CA ASP A 127 13.60 -29.76 0.92
C ASP A 127 12.84 -30.50 -0.19
N ASN A 128 11.64 -31.00 0.12
CA ASN A 128 10.80 -31.75 -0.81
C ASN A 128 9.75 -30.87 -1.50
N ILE A 129 9.74 -29.55 -1.26
CA ILE A 129 8.80 -28.66 -1.95
C ILE A 129 9.32 -28.29 -3.32
N GLY A 130 8.64 -28.79 -4.34
CA GLY A 130 8.89 -28.46 -5.74
C GLY A 130 7.95 -27.38 -6.29
N SER A 131 8.23 -26.95 -7.52
CA SER A 131 7.39 -25.99 -8.25
C SER A 131 5.95 -26.47 -8.43
N ASN A 132 5.74 -27.78 -8.63
CA ASN A 132 4.41 -28.36 -8.82
C ASN A 132 3.53 -28.30 -7.57
N ASP A 133 4.11 -28.43 -6.39
CA ASP A 133 3.39 -28.33 -5.11
C ASP A 133 2.89 -26.89 -4.91
N ILE A 134 3.77 -25.93 -5.19
CA ILE A 134 3.45 -24.49 -5.12
C ILE A 134 2.40 -24.14 -6.17
N GLN A 135 2.52 -24.65 -7.40
CA GLN A 135 1.56 -24.41 -8.48
C GLN A 135 0.17 -24.94 -8.10
N SER A 136 0.11 -26.16 -7.54
CA SER A 136 -1.13 -26.79 -7.09
C SER A 136 -1.81 -25.98 -6.00
N LEU A 137 -1.04 -25.50 -5.00
CA LEU A 137 -1.53 -24.56 -3.99
C LEU A 137 -2.14 -23.30 -4.63
N LEU A 138 -1.41 -22.64 -5.52
CA LEU A 138 -1.90 -21.40 -6.15
C LEU A 138 -3.16 -21.64 -6.99
N ASN A 139 -3.25 -22.78 -7.68
CA ASN A 139 -4.44 -23.17 -8.43
C ASN A 139 -5.64 -23.36 -7.50
N GLU A 140 -5.47 -24.05 -6.37
CA GLU A 140 -6.53 -24.24 -5.37
C GLU A 140 -7.04 -22.91 -4.79
N VAL A 141 -6.10 -22.01 -4.45
CA VAL A 141 -6.44 -20.65 -4.01
C VAL A 141 -7.17 -19.90 -5.12
N SER A 142 -6.78 -20.08 -6.38
CA SER A 142 -7.42 -19.42 -7.52
C SER A 142 -8.87 -19.85 -7.72
N TYR A 143 -9.21 -21.12 -7.46
CA TYR A 143 -10.60 -21.58 -7.61
C TYR A 143 -11.54 -20.90 -6.60
N SER A 144 -11.10 -20.76 -5.35
CA SER A 144 -11.97 -20.28 -4.26
C SER A 144 -11.84 -18.80 -3.94
N ARG A 145 -10.78 -18.11 -4.39
CA ARG A 145 -10.46 -16.73 -3.97
C ARG A 145 -10.22 -15.77 -5.13
N SER A 146 -10.19 -14.48 -4.82
CA SER A 146 -9.91 -13.41 -5.78
C SER A 146 -8.48 -13.45 -6.30
N GLN A 147 -8.23 -12.87 -7.48
CA GLN A 147 -6.87 -12.69 -8.02
C GLN A 147 -5.96 -11.91 -7.05
N SER A 148 -6.51 -10.92 -6.34
CA SER A 148 -5.77 -10.17 -5.32
C SER A 148 -5.26 -11.09 -4.19
N THR A 149 -6.02 -12.11 -3.81
CA THR A 149 -5.61 -13.10 -2.81
C THR A 149 -4.51 -14.00 -3.36
N VAL A 150 -4.68 -14.54 -4.58
CA VAL A 150 -3.64 -15.34 -5.27
C VAL A 150 -2.32 -14.56 -5.33
N ASN A 151 -2.36 -13.29 -5.72
CA ASN A 151 -1.18 -12.43 -5.80
C ASN A 151 -0.47 -12.27 -4.45
N LYS A 152 -1.23 -12.24 -3.34
CA LYS A 152 -0.67 -12.11 -1.99
C LYS A 152 -0.04 -13.43 -1.52
N VAL A 153 -0.69 -14.56 -1.77
CA VAL A 153 -0.15 -15.90 -1.46
C VAL A 153 1.16 -16.13 -2.23
N HIS A 154 1.12 -15.97 -3.56
CA HIS A 154 2.31 -16.03 -4.40
C HIS A 154 3.39 -15.05 -3.93
N GLY A 155 3.02 -13.82 -3.59
CA GLY A 155 3.97 -12.80 -3.13
C GLY A 155 4.65 -13.18 -1.81
N LEU A 156 3.96 -13.86 -0.88
CA LEU A 156 4.54 -14.36 0.35
C LEU A 156 5.53 -15.49 0.07
N LEU A 157 5.10 -16.50 -0.70
CA LEU A 157 5.91 -17.66 -1.07
C LEU A 157 7.18 -17.25 -1.82
N ASN A 158 7.04 -16.34 -2.79
CA ASN A 158 8.18 -15.81 -3.53
C ASN A 158 9.21 -15.14 -2.60
N GLN A 159 8.76 -14.29 -1.68
CA GLN A 159 9.65 -13.62 -0.74
C GLN A 159 10.33 -14.59 0.24
N PHE A 160 9.63 -15.66 0.63
CA PHE A 160 10.19 -16.72 1.48
C PHE A 160 11.25 -17.51 0.72
N PHE A 161 10.94 -18.05 -0.46
CA PHE A 161 11.87 -18.87 -1.21
C PHE A 161 13.04 -18.07 -1.80
N GLU A 162 12.86 -16.79 -2.16
CA GLU A 162 13.98 -15.90 -2.48
C GLU A 162 14.93 -15.71 -1.29
N HIS A 163 14.41 -15.74 -0.07
CA HIS A 163 15.23 -15.65 1.14
C HIS A 163 15.94 -16.98 1.42
N TYR A 164 15.21 -18.10 1.35
CA TYR A 164 15.72 -19.44 1.61
C TYR A 164 16.80 -19.84 0.58
N TYR A 165 16.50 -19.74 -0.72
CA TYR A 165 17.42 -20.05 -1.82
C TYR A 165 18.31 -18.87 -2.23
N LYS A 166 18.57 -17.92 -1.33
CA LYS A 166 19.37 -16.74 -1.64
C LYS A 166 20.83 -17.09 -2.02
N ARG A 167 21.36 -18.19 -1.47
CA ARG A 167 22.71 -18.70 -1.75
C ARG A 167 22.77 -19.65 -2.96
N ASP A 168 21.63 -20.22 -3.33
CA ASP A 168 21.51 -21.16 -4.44
C ASP A 168 20.22 -20.87 -5.24
N SER A 169 20.24 -19.76 -5.95
CA SER A 169 19.04 -19.26 -6.62
C SER A 169 18.54 -20.16 -7.74
N ASN A 170 19.38 -21.06 -8.27
CA ASN A 170 19.00 -21.99 -9.33
C ASN A 170 18.07 -23.10 -8.83
N ASN A 171 18.13 -23.43 -7.54
CA ASN A 171 17.27 -24.43 -6.91
C ASN A 171 15.98 -23.84 -6.33
N ASN A 172 15.71 -22.55 -6.55
CA ASN A 172 14.49 -21.92 -6.07
C ASN A 172 13.24 -22.48 -6.78
N PRO A 173 12.32 -23.16 -6.08
CA PRO A 173 11.15 -23.79 -6.70
C PRO A 173 10.17 -22.76 -7.30
N MET A 174 10.26 -21.48 -6.93
CA MET A 174 9.43 -20.42 -7.50
C MET A 174 9.81 -20.05 -8.94
N LEU A 175 10.97 -20.48 -9.46
CA LEU A 175 11.44 -20.09 -10.81
C LEU A 175 10.49 -20.57 -11.92
N LEU A 176 9.84 -21.71 -11.73
CA LEU A 176 8.93 -22.34 -12.70
C LEU A 176 7.46 -22.22 -12.30
N VAL A 177 7.15 -21.44 -11.26
CA VAL A 177 5.77 -21.26 -10.79
C VAL A 177 5.11 -20.14 -11.57
N ASP A 178 4.04 -20.49 -12.27
CA ASP A 178 3.20 -19.54 -12.96
C ASP A 178 2.11 -19.03 -12.03
N LYS A 179 1.91 -17.72 -12.06
CA LYS A 179 0.81 -17.10 -11.33
C LYS A 179 -0.49 -17.37 -12.08
N PRO A 180 -1.45 -18.10 -11.49
CA PRO A 180 -2.73 -18.33 -12.14
C PRO A 180 -3.40 -16.99 -12.42
N GLN A 181 -3.84 -16.79 -13.66
CA GLN A 181 -4.65 -15.64 -14.03
C GLN A 181 -6.08 -16.10 -14.19
N LYS A 182 -7.00 -15.48 -13.43
CA LYS A 182 -8.41 -15.59 -13.77
C LYS A 182 -8.64 -14.90 -15.10
N GLN A 183 -9.14 -15.65 -16.08
CA GLN A 183 -9.71 -15.03 -17.27
C GLN A 183 -10.86 -14.14 -16.81
N ILE A 184 -10.74 -12.85 -17.11
CA ILE A 184 -11.84 -11.92 -16.98
C ILE A 184 -12.63 -12.10 -18.28
N ASP A 185 -13.87 -12.55 -18.15
CA ASP A 185 -14.77 -12.57 -19.29
C ASP A 185 -15.23 -11.14 -19.58
N TYR A 186 -14.51 -10.46 -20.47
CA TYR A 186 -14.82 -9.09 -20.88
C TYR A 186 -16.13 -8.99 -21.68
N SER A 187 -16.76 -10.11 -22.07
CA SER A 187 -18.05 -10.10 -22.79
C SER A 187 -19.26 -9.90 -21.89
N VAL A 188 -19.10 -10.12 -20.57
CA VAL A 188 -20.18 -10.01 -19.56
C VAL A 188 -20.05 -8.72 -18.74
N VAL A 189 -18.99 -7.95 -19.00
CA VAL A 189 -18.62 -6.81 -18.17
C VAL A 189 -18.51 -5.60 -19.06
N ASP A 190 -19.59 -4.83 -19.15
CA ASP A 190 -19.51 -3.51 -19.78
C ASP A 190 -18.43 -2.70 -19.06
N ALA A 191 -17.52 -2.11 -19.82
CA ALA A 191 -16.38 -1.41 -19.24
C ALA A 191 -16.83 -0.32 -18.24
N GLY A 192 -18.01 0.28 -18.46
CA GLY A 192 -18.65 1.24 -17.55
C GLY A 192 -19.20 0.63 -16.24
N ASP A 193 -19.60 -0.64 -16.21
CA ASP A 193 -20.31 -1.26 -15.07
C ASP A 193 -19.43 -1.61 -13.88
N ILE A 194 -18.13 -1.86 -14.10
CA ILE A 194 -17.19 -2.27 -13.04
C ILE A 194 -16.99 -1.15 -12.00
N ASP A 195 -17.06 0.10 -12.46
CA ASP A 195 -16.81 1.30 -11.66
C ASP A 195 -18.12 1.97 -11.23
N ASN A 196 -19.16 1.98 -12.09
CA ASN A 196 -20.47 2.57 -11.79
C ASN A 196 -21.22 1.89 -10.64
N ASN A 197 -21.03 0.59 -10.41
CA ASN A 197 -21.60 -0.11 -9.26
C ASN A 197 -20.80 0.08 -7.96
N LYS A 198 -19.63 0.73 -8.01
CA LYS A 198 -18.75 0.98 -6.85
C LYS A 198 -18.73 2.43 -6.40
N VAL A 199 -19.39 3.30 -7.15
CA VAL A 199 -19.56 4.72 -6.84
C VAL A 199 -21.04 5.11 -6.92
N LEU A 200 -21.42 6.15 -6.20
CA LEU A 200 -22.78 6.68 -6.24
C LEU A 200 -22.89 7.75 -7.34
N SER A 201 -24.06 7.80 -7.98
CA SER A 201 -24.54 8.91 -8.81
C SER A 201 -24.83 10.15 -7.97
N ASP A 202 -25.10 11.29 -8.61
CA ASP A 202 -25.40 12.53 -7.87
C ASP A 202 -26.72 12.43 -7.12
N GLU A 203 -27.73 11.81 -7.73
CA GLU A 203 -29.02 11.56 -7.10
C GLU A 203 -28.88 10.63 -5.88
N GLU A 204 -28.08 9.57 -5.99
CA GLU A 204 -27.79 8.67 -4.87
C GLU A 204 -26.98 9.36 -3.75
N ILE A 205 -26.07 10.28 -4.10
CA ILE A 205 -25.34 11.09 -3.13
C ILE A 205 -26.31 11.99 -2.35
N GLU A 206 -27.27 12.61 -3.01
CA GLU A 206 -28.30 13.44 -2.37
C GLU A 206 -29.19 12.61 -1.42
N LEU A 207 -29.67 11.45 -1.89
CA LEU A 207 -30.47 10.52 -1.08
C LEU A 207 -29.71 10.05 0.15
N LEU A 208 -28.45 9.62 -0.02
CA LEU A 208 -27.60 9.19 1.08
C LEU A 208 -27.30 10.34 2.05
N THR A 209 -27.07 11.54 1.54
CA THR A 209 -26.83 12.74 2.38
C THR A 209 -28.04 13.00 3.26
N LYS A 210 -29.24 13.05 2.67
CA LYS A 210 -30.49 13.25 3.41
C LYS A 210 -30.71 12.19 4.49
N GLU A 211 -30.37 10.93 4.21
CA GLU A 211 -30.47 9.84 5.20
C GLU A 211 -29.45 9.99 6.33
N LEU A 212 -28.19 10.29 6.01
CA LEU A 212 -27.10 10.39 6.99
C LEU A 212 -27.21 11.61 7.89
N THR A 213 -27.85 12.68 7.44
CA THR A 213 -28.07 13.91 8.24
C THR A 213 -29.34 13.89 9.09
N LYS A 214 -30.10 12.79 9.10
CA LYS A 214 -31.27 12.65 9.98
C LYS A 214 -30.87 12.86 11.45
N PRO A 215 -31.58 13.74 12.21
CA PRO A 215 -31.21 14.06 13.58
C PRO A 215 -31.18 12.82 14.47
N TYR A 216 -30.03 12.57 15.11
CA TYR A 216 -29.91 11.47 16.07
C TYR A 216 -30.54 11.89 17.41
N GLN A 217 -31.66 11.27 17.81
CA GLN A 217 -32.23 11.40 19.15
C GLN A 217 -32.63 10.02 19.69
N ASN A 218 -32.64 9.83 21.02
CA ASN A 218 -33.05 8.56 21.62
C ASN A 218 -34.48 8.21 21.20
N GLY A 219 -34.67 7.12 20.47
CA GLY A 219 -35.97 6.68 19.94
C GLY A 219 -36.35 7.24 18.57
N ILE A 220 -35.57 8.16 17.99
CA ILE A 220 -35.75 8.69 16.64
C ILE A 220 -34.55 8.26 15.79
N GLY A 221 -34.80 7.84 14.56
CA GLY A 221 -33.77 7.35 13.64
C GLY A 221 -32.66 8.38 13.35
N GLY A 222 -31.48 7.92 12.93
CA GLY A 222 -30.34 8.77 12.58
C GLY A 222 -28.99 8.08 12.82
N TYR A 223 -27.89 8.76 12.52
CA TYR A 223 -26.54 8.18 12.57
C TYR A 223 -25.56 9.11 13.28
N LYS A 224 -25.05 8.72 14.46
CA LYS A 224 -23.97 9.49 15.14
C LYS A 224 -22.75 9.71 14.23
N CYS A 225 -22.46 8.74 13.35
CA CYS A 225 -21.36 8.81 12.40
C CYS A 225 -21.74 9.40 11.03
N GLY A 226 -22.95 9.96 10.86
CA GLY A 226 -23.45 10.43 9.57
C GLY A 226 -22.56 11.50 8.94
N TYR A 227 -22.29 12.57 9.68
CA TYR A 227 -21.40 13.64 9.23
C TYR A 227 -19.95 13.18 9.01
N MET A 228 -19.47 12.20 9.78
CA MET A 228 -18.15 11.59 9.53
C MET A 228 -18.11 10.85 8.18
N LEU A 229 -19.15 10.09 7.85
CA LEU A 229 -19.25 9.39 6.57
C LEU A 229 -19.27 10.38 5.40
N LEU A 230 -20.08 11.43 5.50
CA LEU A 230 -20.12 12.50 4.50
C LEU A 230 -18.80 13.27 4.41
N PHE A 231 -18.14 13.52 5.54
CA PHE A 231 -16.80 14.12 5.54
C PHE A 231 -15.80 13.26 4.76
N ILE A 232 -15.81 11.95 4.96
CA ILE A 232 -14.92 11.02 4.21
C ILE A 232 -15.22 11.06 2.71
N MET A 233 -16.49 11.17 2.31
CA MET A 233 -16.87 11.33 0.92
C MET A 233 -16.34 12.66 0.36
N TRP A 234 -16.72 13.79 0.95
CA TRP A 234 -16.42 15.13 0.44
C TRP A 234 -14.95 15.51 0.50
N SER A 235 -14.19 14.98 1.46
CA SER A 235 -12.74 15.20 1.57
C SER A 235 -11.90 14.09 0.93
N TYR A 236 -12.52 12.93 0.62
CA TYR A 236 -11.91 11.74 0.03
C TYR A 236 -10.56 11.33 0.66
N VAL A 237 -10.41 11.58 1.96
CA VAL A 237 -9.27 11.06 2.73
C VAL A 237 -9.44 9.57 3.02
N ARG A 238 -8.33 8.91 3.32
CA ARG A 238 -8.41 7.51 3.77
C ARG A 238 -9.05 7.47 5.16
N ILE A 239 -9.82 6.43 5.44
CA ILE A 239 -10.48 6.29 6.75
C ILE A 239 -9.50 6.33 7.92
N GLY A 240 -8.30 5.73 7.77
CA GLY A 240 -7.27 5.81 8.80
C GLY A 240 -6.73 7.23 9.01
N GLU A 241 -6.67 8.05 7.94
CA GLU A 241 -6.28 9.46 8.02
C GLU A 241 -7.38 10.27 8.74
N ALA A 242 -8.66 10.01 8.44
CA ALA A 242 -9.79 10.62 9.15
C ALA A 242 -9.79 10.24 10.65
N LEU A 243 -9.65 8.96 10.98
CA LEU A 243 -9.56 8.50 12.38
C LEU A 243 -8.32 9.03 13.12
N GLY A 244 -7.27 9.41 12.39
CA GLY A 244 -6.05 10.00 12.94
C GLY A 244 -6.07 11.53 13.04
N LEU A 245 -7.14 12.20 12.56
CA LEU A 245 -7.27 13.65 12.51
C LEU A 245 -7.53 14.20 13.92
N LYS A 246 -6.66 15.12 14.36
CA LYS A 246 -6.85 15.86 15.61
C LYS A 246 -7.44 17.24 15.35
N TYR A 247 -8.10 17.82 16.35
CA TYR A 247 -8.69 19.15 16.20
C TYR A 247 -7.65 20.22 15.83
N GLY A 248 -6.46 20.17 16.44
CA GLY A 248 -5.35 21.08 16.14
C GLY A 248 -4.71 20.87 14.77
N ASP A 249 -5.08 19.83 14.01
CA ASP A 249 -4.66 19.67 12.62
C ASP A 249 -5.54 20.47 11.64
N ILE A 250 -6.63 21.10 12.11
CA ILE A 250 -7.59 21.88 11.30
C ILE A 250 -7.30 23.38 11.46
N ALA A 251 -7.21 24.09 10.34
CA ALA A 251 -7.03 25.54 10.30
C ALA A 251 -8.20 26.22 9.60
N ASN A 252 -8.54 27.43 10.06
CA ASN A 252 -9.57 28.31 9.50
C ASN A 252 -10.97 27.67 9.43
N LEU A 253 -11.33 26.83 10.41
CA LEU A 253 -12.66 26.21 10.45
C LEU A 253 -13.76 27.28 10.59
N GLU A 254 -13.56 28.26 11.48
CA GLU A 254 -14.54 29.29 11.81
C GLU A 254 -14.32 30.64 11.10
N CYS A 255 -13.36 30.74 10.19
CA CYS A 255 -13.10 31.99 9.49
C CYS A 255 -14.28 32.35 8.58
N ALA A 256 -14.87 33.53 8.80
CA ALA A 256 -15.88 34.15 7.94
C ALA A 256 -15.26 34.80 6.68
N ASP A 257 -13.97 35.08 6.75
CA ASP A 257 -13.19 35.67 5.66
C ASP A 257 -12.88 34.58 4.62
N ASN A 258 -12.70 34.95 3.35
CA ASN A 258 -12.40 34.06 2.20
C ASN A 258 -11.14 33.15 2.34
N THR A 259 -10.58 33.02 3.53
CA THR A 259 -9.49 32.12 3.89
C THR A 259 -9.98 30.67 3.86
N ARG A 260 -9.34 29.85 3.02
CA ARG A 260 -9.70 28.45 2.86
C ARG A 260 -9.47 27.65 4.15
N CYS A 261 -10.47 26.86 4.55
CA CYS A 261 -10.33 25.86 5.59
C CYS A 261 -9.42 24.73 5.09
N THR A 262 -8.47 24.31 5.93
CA THR A 262 -7.51 23.26 5.58
C THR A 262 -7.33 22.27 6.72
N MET A 263 -6.95 21.04 6.39
CA MET A 263 -6.55 20.03 7.37
C MET A 263 -5.17 19.47 7.06
N ARG A 264 -4.39 19.21 8.10
CA ARG A 264 -3.07 18.61 7.98
C ARG A 264 -3.12 17.10 8.24
N ILE A 265 -3.00 16.31 7.19
CA ILE A 265 -2.84 14.87 7.29
C ILE A 265 -1.39 14.55 7.62
N SER A 266 -1.15 13.98 8.80
CA SER A 266 0.20 13.58 9.24
C SER A 266 0.23 12.26 10.02
N ARG A 267 -0.94 11.66 10.24
CA ARG A 267 -1.14 10.48 11.08
C ARG A 267 -2.19 9.58 10.45
N GLU A 268 -2.11 8.30 10.76
CA GLU A 268 -3.10 7.30 10.38
C GLU A 268 -3.38 6.41 11.59
N TYR A 269 -4.65 6.17 11.88
CA TYR A 269 -5.05 5.15 12.84
C TYR A 269 -5.24 3.80 12.14
N SER A 270 -4.55 2.77 12.62
CA SER A 270 -4.65 1.41 12.10
C SER A 270 -4.87 0.42 13.22
N GLN A 271 -5.74 -0.57 12.98
CA GLN A 271 -5.89 -1.71 13.87
C GLN A 271 -4.86 -2.78 13.50
N GLU A 272 -4.03 -3.16 14.47
CA GLU A 272 -2.94 -4.13 14.33
C GLU A 272 -3.06 -5.23 15.39
N MET A 273 -2.62 -6.45 15.10
CA MET A 273 -2.57 -7.52 16.09
C MET A 273 -1.44 -7.26 17.08
N ASN A 274 -1.77 -7.32 18.37
CA ASN A 274 -0.78 -7.49 19.42
C ASN A 274 -0.64 -9.00 19.66
N TYR A 275 0.52 -9.55 19.27
CA TYR A 275 0.78 -10.98 19.37
C TYR A 275 1.06 -11.45 20.80
N ASP A 276 1.40 -10.53 21.71
CA ASP A 276 1.61 -10.85 23.13
C ASP A 276 0.26 -11.04 23.85
N THR A 277 -0.75 -10.24 23.47
CA THR A 277 -2.09 -10.30 24.07
C THR A 277 -3.11 -11.09 23.25
N GLY A 278 -2.78 -11.44 22.01
CA GLY A 278 -3.67 -12.07 21.04
C GLY A 278 -4.84 -11.18 20.59
N LYS A 279 -4.79 -9.87 20.90
CA LYS A 279 -5.88 -8.92 20.64
C LYS A 279 -5.51 -7.89 19.60
N LYS A 280 -6.50 -7.48 18.83
CA LYS A 280 -6.37 -6.34 17.92
C LYS A 280 -6.40 -5.04 18.70
N GLU A 281 -5.31 -4.28 18.60
CA GLU A 281 -5.15 -3.00 19.24
C GLU A 281 -5.09 -1.90 18.19
N TRP A 282 -5.58 -0.73 18.58
CA TRP A 282 -5.45 0.43 17.74
C TRP A 282 -4.10 1.10 17.95
N LYS A 283 -3.42 1.40 16.84
CA LYS A 283 -2.14 2.09 16.84
C LYS A 283 -2.20 3.33 15.97
N LEU A 284 -1.79 4.45 16.56
CA LEU A 284 -1.47 5.66 15.83
C LEU A 284 -0.14 5.44 15.10
N THR A 285 -0.15 5.57 13.79
CA THR A 285 1.04 5.39 12.96
C THR A 285 1.29 6.64 12.12
N THR A 286 2.55 6.81 11.69
CA THR A 286 2.91 7.83 10.70
C THR A 286 2.83 7.25 9.29
N PRO A 287 2.46 8.02 8.27
CA PRO A 287 2.39 7.50 6.90
C PRO A 287 3.73 6.93 6.39
N LYS A 288 3.68 5.94 5.47
CA LYS A 288 4.89 5.26 4.95
C LYS A 288 5.77 6.14 4.05
N SER A 289 5.22 7.19 3.43
CA SER A 289 5.92 8.06 2.50
C SER A 289 5.77 9.52 2.90
N LYS A 290 6.78 10.34 2.55
CA LYS A 290 6.73 11.79 2.78
C LYS A 290 5.51 12.44 2.11
N HIS A 291 5.12 11.96 0.93
CA HIS A 291 3.97 12.48 0.16
C HIS A 291 2.62 12.27 0.84
N ALA A 292 2.52 11.32 1.77
CA ALA A 292 1.28 11.10 2.50
C ALA A 292 1.08 12.13 3.63
N ILE A 293 2.15 12.83 4.06
CA ILE A 293 2.04 14.00 4.94
C ILE A 293 1.74 15.23 4.07
N ARG A 294 0.56 15.82 4.24
CA ARG A 294 0.08 16.87 3.35
C ARG A 294 -0.96 17.77 4.03
N THR A 295 -1.10 18.98 3.52
CA THR A 295 -2.23 19.86 3.85
C THR A 295 -3.26 19.77 2.75
N VAL A 296 -4.51 19.51 3.12
CA VAL A 296 -5.65 19.34 2.22
C VAL A 296 -6.60 20.53 2.40
N PRO A 297 -6.91 21.29 1.33
CA PRO A 297 -8.01 22.23 1.37
C PRO A 297 -9.34 21.47 1.46
N LEU A 298 -10.23 21.93 2.33
CA LEU A 298 -11.58 21.37 2.45
C LEU A 298 -12.53 22.08 1.49
N SER A 299 -13.40 21.30 0.84
CA SER A 299 -14.58 21.87 0.18
C SER A 299 -15.56 22.42 1.20
N SER A 300 -16.49 23.26 0.75
CA SER A 300 -17.57 23.77 1.60
C SER A 300 -18.39 22.65 2.22
N GLN A 301 -18.67 21.58 1.46
CA GLN A 301 -19.39 20.40 1.95
C GLN A 301 -18.58 19.66 3.04
N ALA A 302 -17.29 19.43 2.82
CA ALA A 302 -16.45 18.78 3.81
C ALA A 302 -16.32 19.62 5.09
N GLN A 303 -16.15 20.93 4.97
CA GLN A 303 -16.10 21.86 6.09
C GLN A 303 -17.43 21.86 6.87
N ALA A 304 -18.57 21.91 6.19
CA ALA A 304 -19.88 21.87 6.82
C ALA A 304 -20.09 20.57 7.62
N CYS A 305 -19.74 19.42 7.04
CA CYS A 305 -19.82 18.14 7.74
C CYS A 305 -18.93 18.12 8.99
N LEU A 306 -17.72 18.67 8.89
CA LEU A 306 -16.78 18.75 10.00
C LEU A 306 -17.31 19.64 11.14
N LYS A 307 -17.86 20.82 10.81
CA LYS A 307 -18.48 21.73 11.78
C LYS A 307 -19.63 21.08 12.52
N GLU A 308 -20.59 20.48 11.79
CA GLU A 308 -21.74 19.84 12.41
C GLU A 308 -21.34 18.63 13.26
N HIS A 309 -20.36 17.83 12.81
CA HIS A 309 -19.82 16.74 13.63
C HIS A 309 -19.24 17.25 14.95
N ILE A 310 -18.41 18.30 14.90
CA ILE A 310 -17.77 18.88 16.09
C ILE A 310 -18.83 19.47 17.04
N LYS A 311 -19.78 20.23 16.50
CA LYS A 311 -20.88 20.82 17.27
C LYS A 311 -21.72 19.78 18.01
N LEU A 312 -21.99 18.64 17.39
CA LEU A 312 -22.85 17.60 17.98
C LEU A 312 -22.12 16.68 18.94
N TRP A 313 -20.84 16.37 18.69
CA TRP A 313 -20.15 15.26 19.36
C TRP A 313 -18.86 15.65 20.07
N CYS A 314 -18.37 16.88 19.89
CA CYS A 314 -17.08 17.33 20.41
C CYS A 314 -17.27 18.53 21.35
N ASN A 315 -17.82 18.28 22.55
CA ASN A 315 -17.89 19.30 23.60
C ASN A 315 -16.49 19.56 24.19
N ASN A 316 -16.08 20.83 24.28
CA ASN A 316 -14.80 21.25 24.87
C ASN A 316 -13.58 20.51 24.30
N ILE A 317 -13.53 20.33 22.98
CA ILE A 317 -12.47 19.58 22.32
C ILE A 317 -11.12 20.30 22.41
N GLU A 318 -10.10 19.63 22.97
CA GLU A 318 -8.74 20.14 22.98
C GLU A 318 -8.09 19.97 21.60
N ALA A 319 -7.09 20.80 21.29
CA ALA A 319 -6.30 20.66 20.07
C ALA A 319 -5.66 19.26 19.91
N SER A 320 -5.40 18.57 21.03
CA SER A 320 -4.77 17.26 21.07
C SER A 320 -5.73 16.09 20.81
N SER A 321 -7.05 16.34 20.93
CA SER A 321 -8.10 15.33 20.85
C SER A 321 -8.41 14.93 19.41
N PHE A 322 -8.84 13.68 19.22
CA PHE A 322 -9.29 13.20 17.92
C PHE A 322 -10.68 13.78 17.60
N VAL A 323 -10.87 14.17 16.34
CA VAL A 323 -12.17 14.70 15.88
C VAL A 323 -13.21 13.58 15.80
N PHE A 324 -12.82 12.43 15.24
CA PHE A 324 -13.69 11.29 15.03
C PHE A 324 -13.41 10.19 16.06
N GLN A 325 -14.02 10.33 17.23
CA GLN A 325 -13.87 9.41 18.36
C GLN A 325 -15.22 8.87 18.86
N SER A 326 -15.17 7.73 19.52
CA SER A 326 -16.26 7.18 20.32
C SER A 326 -16.38 7.92 21.66
N GLU A 327 -17.43 7.63 22.42
CA GLU A 327 -17.67 8.22 23.75
C GLU A 327 -16.51 8.01 24.72
N ASN A 328 -15.75 6.90 24.55
CA ASN A 328 -14.60 6.58 25.38
C ASN A 328 -13.28 7.19 24.86
N GLY A 329 -13.34 8.15 23.92
CA GLY A 329 -12.16 8.79 23.31
C GLY A 329 -11.37 7.90 22.32
N ASN A 330 -11.77 6.65 22.15
CA ASN A 330 -11.16 5.72 21.21
C ASN A 330 -11.72 5.91 19.80
N PRO A 331 -10.93 5.68 18.74
CA PRO A 331 -11.43 5.76 17.36
C PRO A 331 -12.56 4.79 17.06
N ILE A 332 -13.47 5.23 16.18
CA ILE A 332 -14.68 4.49 15.83
C ILE A 332 -14.32 3.24 15.03
N SER A 333 -14.93 2.10 15.40
CA SER A 333 -14.70 0.83 14.70
C SER A 333 -15.08 0.89 13.22
N LEU A 334 -14.16 0.45 12.35
CA LEU A 334 -14.40 0.33 10.90
C LEU A 334 -15.58 -0.59 10.58
N GLN A 335 -15.75 -1.66 11.36
CA GLN A 335 -16.87 -2.59 11.17
C GLN A 335 -18.19 -1.90 11.52
N HIS A 336 -18.21 -1.11 12.59
CA HIS A 336 -19.37 -0.32 12.96
C HIS A 336 -19.71 0.72 11.89
N LEU A 337 -18.72 1.46 11.39
CA LEU A 337 -18.91 2.45 10.33
C LEU A 337 -19.44 1.83 9.03
N ASN A 338 -18.87 0.70 8.57
CA ASN A 338 -19.39 0.01 7.39
C ASN A 338 -20.82 -0.51 7.62
N LYS A 339 -21.12 -1.05 8.81
CA LYS A 339 -22.48 -1.51 9.15
C LYS A 339 -23.48 -0.35 9.08
N LYS A 340 -23.12 0.82 9.61
CA LYS A 340 -23.96 2.01 9.59
C LYS A 340 -24.12 2.61 8.19
N LEU A 341 -23.06 2.61 7.39
CA LEU A 341 -23.13 2.99 5.98
C LEU A 341 -24.08 2.07 5.20
N LYS A 342 -23.96 0.74 5.35
CA LYS A 342 -24.86 -0.22 4.71
C LYS A 342 -26.32 -0.02 5.13
N GLN A 343 -26.56 0.24 6.41
CA GLN A 343 -27.90 0.56 6.91
C GLN A 343 -28.46 1.84 6.25
N ALA A 344 -27.64 2.89 6.14
CA ALA A 344 -28.04 4.13 5.50
C ALA A 344 -28.33 3.96 4.00
N LEU A 345 -27.51 3.20 3.27
CA LEU A 345 -27.76 2.91 1.85
C LEU A 345 -29.12 2.25 1.64
N VAL A 346 -29.42 1.20 2.43
CA VAL A 346 -30.70 0.49 2.36
C VAL A 346 -31.87 1.42 2.68
N ASN A 347 -31.75 2.22 3.74
CA ASN A 347 -32.81 3.16 4.14
C ASN A 347 -33.02 4.30 3.14
N ALA A 348 -31.97 4.67 2.40
CA ALA A 348 -32.04 5.65 1.32
C ALA A 348 -32.59 5.06 0.00
N GLY A 349 -32.88 3.76 -0.04
CA GLY A 349 -33.35 3.08 -1.26
C GLY A 349 -32.22 2.77 -2.26
N ILE A 350 -30.96 2.82 -1.84
CA ILE A 350 -29.79 2.60 -2.68
C ILE A 350 -29.41 1.12 -2.65
N THR A 351 -29.40 0.47 -3.82
CA THR A 351 -29.14 -0.97 -3.95
C THR A 351 -27.66 -1.33 -4.07
N LYS A 352 -26.79 -0.35 -4.36
CA LYS A 352 -25.34 -0.54 -4.50
C LYS A 352 -24.67 -0.89 -3.18
N ASP A 353 -23.78 -1.89 -3.19
CA ASP A 353 -22.98 -2.26 -1.99
C ASP A 353 -21.73 -1.39 -1.86
N ILE A 354 -21.89 -0.24 -1.22
CA ILE A 354 -20.80 0.72 -1.00
C ILE A 354 -20.15 0.52 0.37
N SER A 355 -18.84 0.24 0.35
CA SER A 355 -18.00 0.24 1.56
C SER A 355 -17.46 1.65 1.85
N LEU A 356 -16.80 1.85 3.00
CA LEU A 356 -16.09 3.12 3.28
C LEU A 356 -15.06 3.51 2.20
N HIS A 357 -14.43 2.52 1.56
CA HIS A 357 -13.54 2.80 0.44
C HIS A 357 -14.33 3.20 -0.80
N GLY A 358 -15.45 2.53 -1.07
CA GLY A 358 -16.40 2.93 -2.12
C GLY A 358 -16.90 4.35 -1.91
N LEU A 359 -17.21 4.76 -0.68
CA LEU A 359 -17.64 6.12 -0.36
C LEU A 359 -16.55 7.17 -0.65
N ARG A 360 -15.28 6.81 -0.41
CA ARG A 360 -14.14 7.62 -0.86
C ARG A 360 -14.06 7.70 -2.39
N HIS A 361 -14.27 6.57 -3.08
CA HIS A 361 -14.29 6.53 -4.54
C HIS A 361 -15.44 7.35 -5.13
N THR A 362 -16.62 7.32 -4.50
CA THR A 362 -17.77 8.19 -4.80
C THR A 362 -17.37 9.66 -4.76
N GLY A 363 -16.72 10.10 -3.67
CA GLY A 363 -16.25 11.48 -3.56
C GLY A 363 -15.29 11.88 -4.68
N ILE A 364 -14.32 11.03 -5.00
CA ILE A 364 -13.38 11.31 -6.09
C ILE A 364 -14.10 11.35 -7.45
N SER A 365 -14.95 10.36 -7.73
CA SER A 365 -15.76 10.30 -8.96
C SER A 365 -16.60 11.57 -9.11
N TYR A 366 -17.27 12.02 -8.04
CA TYR A 366 -18.04 13.26 -8.04
C TYR A 366 -17.20 14.46 -8.51
N TYR A 367 -16.02 14.69 -7.91
CA TYR A 367 -15.17 15.81 -8.32
C TYR A 367 -14.67 15.70 -9.77
N ILE A 368 -14.38 14.48 -10.25
CA ILE A 368 -13.99 14.26 -11.65
C ILE A 368 -15.15 14.62 -12.57
N ARG A 369 -16.36 14.09 -12.32
CA ARG A 369 -17.57 14.38 -13.13
C ARG A 369 -17.88 15.88 -13.20
N HIS A 370 -17.56 16.61 -12.13
CA HIS A 370 -17.74 18.07 -12.04
C HIS A 370 -16.51 18.88 -12.51
N GLY A 371 -15.61 18.27 -13.28
CA GLY A 371 -14.54 18.96 -13.99
C GLY A 371 -13.36 19.41 -13.13
N VAL A 372 -13.18 18.86 -11.93
CA VAL A 372 -11.99 19.14 -11.13
C VAL A 372 -10.79 18.39 -11.71
N ASP A 373 -9.69 19.12 -11.89
CA ASP A 373 -8.44 18.58 -12.42
C ASP A 373 -7.96 17.34 -11.64
N ILE A 374 -7.69 16.26 -12.37
CA ILE A 374 -7.28 14.97 -11.79
C ILE A 374 -5.94 15.07 -11.05
N SER A 375 -5.04 15.97 -11.45
CA SER A 375 -3.77 16.18 -10.75
C SER A 375 -4.01 16.77 -9.36
N LEU A 376 -4.97 17.70 -9.23
CA LEU A 376 -5.40 18.24 -7.95
C LEU A 376 -6.03 17.16 -7.07
N ILE A 377 -6.96 16.37 -7.62
CA ILE A 377 -7.60 15.25 -6.92
C ILE A 377 -6.54 14.25 -6.42
N SER A 378 -5.62 13.83 -7.29
CA SER A 378 -4.58 12.86 -6.98
C SER A 378 -3.66 13.35 -5.85
N ARG A 379 -3.30 14.64 -5.87
CA ARG A 379 -2.49 15.27 -4.83
C ARG A 379 -3.23 15.28 -3.49
N THR A 380 -4.50 15.66 -3.49
CA THR A 380 -5.32 15.71 -2.28
C THR A 380 -5.64 14.32 -1.72
N ALA A 381 -5.84 13.33 -2.59
CA ALA A 381 -6.02 11.92 -2.22
C ALA A 381 -4.72 11.27 -1.68
N GLY A 382 -3.58 11.95 -1.83
CA GLY A 382 -2.27 11.47 -1.39
C GLY A 382 -1.86 10.20 -2.14
N HIS A 383 -2.08 10.16 -3.45
CA HIS A 383 -1.53 9.12 -4.32
C HIS A 383 -0.09 9.49 -4.70
N SER A 384 0.83 8.53 -4.57
CA SER A 384 2.24 8.73 -4.95
C SER A 384 2.44 8.81 -6.46
N ASP A 385 1.48 8.27 -7.22
CA ASP A 385 1.49 8.26 -8.68
C ASP A 385 0.08 8.59 -9.20
N ILE A 386 0.00 9.59 -10.08
CA ILE A 386 -1.23 10.01 -10.74
C ILE A 386 -1.81 8.92 -11.64
N SER A 387 -0.95 8.04 -12.18
CA SER A 387 -1.36 6.93 -13.04
C SER A 387 -2.35 5.99 -12.33
N THR A 388 -2.27 5.91 -11.00
CA THR A 388 -3.22 5.14 -10.19
C THR A 388 -4.62 5.74 -10.26
N THR A 389 -4.74 7.07 -10.12
CA THR A 389 -6.03 7.77 -10.22
C THR A 389 -6.59 7.67 -11.63
N MET A 390 -5.75 7.88 -12.65
CA MET A 390 -6.16 7.78 -14.07
C MET A 390 -6.69 6.39 -14.43
N LYS A 391 -6.00 5.32 -14.00
CA LYS A 391 -6.40 3.95 -14.30
C LYS A 391 -7.71 3.54 -13.62
N ILE A 392 -7.94 4.04 -12.41
CA ILE A 392 -9.15 3.71 -11.65
C ILE A 392 -10.35 4.39 -12.30
N TYR A 393 -10.28 5.69 -12.55
CA TYR A 393 -11.44 6.48 -13.00
C TYR A 393 -11.46 6.74 -14.52
N TYR A 394 -10.79 5.91 -15.30
CA TYR A 394 -10.58 6.15 -16.74
C TYR A 394 -11.90 6.43 -17.47
N ASN A 395 -12.92 5.59 -17.27
CA ASN A 395 -14.20 5.73 -17.97
C ASN A 395 -14.91 7.04 -17.62
N ILE A 396 -14.94 7.40 -16.32
CA ILE A 396 -15.55 8.64 -15.84
C ILE A 396 -14.84 9.87 -16.41
N ILE A 397 -13.52 9.79 -16.58
CA ILE A 397 -12.73 10.87 -17.20
C ILE A 397 -13.07 11.02 -18.68
N GLU A 398 -13.21 9.91 -19.41
CA GLU A 398 -13.57 9.95 -20.84
C GLU A 398 -15.00 10.48 -21.04
N GLU A 399 -15.97 10.04 -20.23
CA GLU A 399 -17.34 10.57 -20.23
C GLU A 399 -17.36 12.09 -19.96
N GLN A 400 -16.60 12.53 -18.96
CA GLN A 400 -16.51 13.95 -18.60
C GLN A 400 -15.88 14.78 -19.73
N LYS A 401 -14.83 14.28 -20.38
CA LYS A 401 -14.23 14.95 -21.55
C LYS A 401 -15.23 15.08 -22.69
N MET A 402 -15.98 14.02 -23.00
CA MET A 402 -17.00 14.05 -24.06
C MET A 402 -18.06 15.11 -23.76
N SER A 403 -18.61 15.14 -22.53
CA SER A 403 -19.57 16.16 -22.11
C SER A 403 -19.01 17.60 -22.24
N MET A 404 -17.73 17.82 -21.91
CA MET A 404 -17.10 19.14 -22.11
C MET A 404 -17.05 19.57 -23.58
N PHE A 405 -16.84 18.63 -24.50
CA PHE A 405 -16.86 18.93 -25.94
C PHE A 405 -18.26 19.31 -26.42
N ASP A 406 -19.28 18.61 -25.92
CA ASP A 406 -20.69 18.90 -26.27
C ASP A 406 -21.15 20.28 -25.79
N HIS A 407 -20.59 20.80 -24.69
CA HIS A 407 -20.91 22.15 -24.17
C HIS A 407 -20.20 23.30 -24.89
N ILE A 408 -19.20 23.01 -25.74
CA ILE A 408 -18.45 24.01 -26.51
C ILE A 408 -19.06 24.22 -27.91
N ALA A 409 -19.88 23.27 -28.39
CA ALA A 409 -20.64 23.35 -29.63
C ALA A 409 -21.97 24.09 -29.43
#